data_AF-T1AC51-F1
#
_entry.id   AF-T1AC51-F1
#
_cell.length_a   1.000
_cell.length_b   1.000
_cell.length_c   1.000
_cell.angle_alpha   90.00
_cell.angle_beta   90.00
_cell.angle_gamma   90.00
#
_symmetry.space_group_name_H-M   'P 1'
#
loop_
_entity.id
_entity.type
_entity.pdbx_description
1 polymer ?
#
loop_
_entity_poly.entity_id
_entity_poly.type
_entity_poly.pdbx_seq_one_letter_code
_entity_poly.pdbx_strand_id
1 'polypeptide(L)'
;FMLVYHGDYSPVSCLSIYRQKDAIEKAFEMLKTALDLFPLRVRKLSTVRGTIFVLFIALILRSMIVNTMNLSGLIKKYSVERMFLELEKLQIIKKDDGSFEELERTRKQREILVALEKISWGQT
;
A
#
# COMPACT_ATOMS: atom_id res chain seq x y z
N PHE A 1 -24.93 12.52 -19.44
CA PHE A 1 -24.23 13.50 -18.61
C PHE A 1 -24.32 14.86 -19.31
N MET A 2 -24.42 15.96 -18.57
CA MET A 2 -24.47 17.33 -19.11
C MET A 2 -23.20 18.06 -18.62
N LEU A 3 -22.46 18.67 -19.55
CA LEU A 3 -21.25 19.43 -19.25
C LEU A 3 -21.57 20.92 -19.27
N VAL A 4 -21.42 21.58 -18.12
CA VAL A 4 -21.55 23.04 -18.00
C VAL A 4 -20.14 23.62 -17.88
N TYR A 5 -19.81 24.59 -18.74
CA TYR A 5 -18.52 25.26 -18.72
C TYR A 5 -18.71 26.77 -18.90
N HIS A 6 -17.70 27.54 -18.52
CA HIS A 6 -17.67 29.00 -18.64
C HIS A 6 -16.38 29.42 -19.36
N GLY A 7 -16.47 30.32 -20.34
CA GLY A 7 -15.36 30.82 -21.15
C GLY A 7 -15.38 30.33 -22.61
N ASP A 8 -14.44 30.83 -23.41
CA ASP A 8 -14.33 30.52 -24.84
C ASP A 8 -13.56 29.22 -25.07
N TYR A 9 -14.30 28.12 -25.05
CA TYR A 9 -13.80 26.79 -25.39
C TYR A 9 -14.65 26.18 -26.49
N SER A 10 -14.00 25.50 -27.43
CA SER A 10 -14.73 24.68 -28.39
C SER A 10 -15.33 23.47 -27.69
N PRO A 11 -16.47 22.93 -28.17
CA PRO A 11 -17.09 21.74 -27.57
C PRO A 11 -16.13 20.55 -27.44
N VAL A 12 -15.20 20.41 -28.40
CA VAL A 12 -14.19 19.35 -28.41
C VAL A 12 -13.15 19.54 -27.31
N SER A 13 -12.66 20.77 -27.10
CA SER A 13 -11.68 21.04 -26.04
C SER A 13 -12.30 20.92 -24.65
N CYS A 14 -13.55 21.36 -24.46
CA CYS A 14 -14.30 21.10 -23.22
C CYS A 14 -14.40 19.61 -22.89
N LEU A 15 -14.77 18.79 -23.87
CA LEU A 15 -14.90 17.35 -23.68
C LEU A 15 -13.55 16.70 -23.36
N SER A 16 -12.48 17.14 -24.01
CA SER A 16 -11.12 16.65 -23.75
C SER A 16 -10.67 16.94 -22.32
N ILE A 17 -10.87 18.17 -21.84
CA ILE A 17 -10.52 18.58 -20.46
C ILE A 17 -11.31 17.76 -19.44
N TYR A 18 -12.62 17.57 -19.68
CA TYR A 18 -13.45 16.76 -18.79
C TYR A 18 -13.00 15.29 -18.75
N ARG A 19 -12.69 14.68 -19.89
CA ARG A 19 -12.16 13.31 -19.96
C ARG A 19 -10.83 13.16 -19.23
N GLN A 20 -9.96 14.17 -19.32
CA GLN A 20 -8.70 14.16 -18.59
C GLN A 20 -8.93 14.20 -17.07
N LYS A 21 -9.90 15.00 -16.61
CA LYS A 21 -10.32 15.03 -15.20
C LYS A 21 -10.88 13.68 -14.75
N ASP A 22 -11.78 13.06 -15.52
CA ASP A 22 -12.37 11.74 -15.21
C ASP A 22 -11.29 10.65 -15.12
N ALA A 23 -10.29 10.66 -16.00
CA ALA A 23 -9.17 9.73 -15.94
C ALA A 23 -8.36 9.89 -14.64
N ILE A 24 -8.16 11.13 -14.19
CA ILE A 24 -7.52 11.42 -12.90
C ILE A 24 -8.39 10.90 -11.75
N GLU A 25 -9.69 11.19 -11.75
CA GLU A 25 -10.62 10.73 -10.70
C GLU A 25 -10.61 9.20 -10.56
N LYS A 26 -10.64 8.47 -11.67
CA LYS A 26 -10.52 7.00 -11.68
C LYS A 26 -9.19 6.50 -11.15
N ALA A 27 -8.08 7.16 -11.48
CA ALA A 27 -6.76 6.82 -10.93
C ALA A 27 -6.72 7.01 -9.41
N PHE A 28 -7.32 8.09 -8.90
CA PHE A 28 -7.46 8.33 -7.47
C PHE A 28 -8.42 7.36 -6.79
N GLU A 29 -9.50 6.95 -7.46
CA GLU A 29 -10.43 5.94 -6.96
C GLU A 29 -9.71 4.59 -6.80
N MET A 30 -8.98 4.14 -7.82
CA MET A 30 -8.16 2.94 -7.74
C MET A 30 -7.13 3.01 -6.61
N LEU A 31 -6.48 4.17 -6.40
CA LEU A 31 -5.55 4.38 -5.30
C LEU A 31 -6.24 4.26 -3.93
N LYS A 32 -7.43 4.85 -3.77
CA LYS A 32 -8.22 4.77 -2.53
C LYS A 32 -8.65 3.34 -2.25
N THR A 33 -9.11 2.61 -3.26
CA THR A 33 -9.51 1.20 -3.13
C THR A 33 -8.34 0.30 -2.78
N ALA A 34 -7.15 0.53 -3.37
CA ALA A 34 -5.98 -0.30 -3.11
C ALA A 34 -5.41 -0.17 -1.68
N LEU A 35 -5.74 0.93 -0.99
CA LEU A 35 -5.23 1.28 0.34
C LEU A 35 -6.35 1.48 1.39
N ASP A 36 -7.60 1.18 1.04
CA ASP A 36 -8.81 1.33 1.85
C ASP A 36 -8.96 2.73 2.53
N LEU A 37 -8.65 3.79 1.78
CA LEU A 37 -8.62 5.16 2.29
C LEU A 37 -9.99 5.85 2.17
N PHE A 38 -10.69 5.95 3.29
CA PHE A 38 -11.85 6.83 3.46
C PHE A 38 -11.43 8.28 3.74
N PRO A 39 -12.27 9.27 3.41
CA PRO A 39 -11.87 10.42 2.62
C PRO A 39 -10.84 11.33 3.29
N LEU A 40 -9.83 11.73 2.52
CA LEU A 40 -8.91 12.80 2.86
C LEU A 40 -9.66 14.14 2.87
N ARG A 41 -10.26 14.52 4.01
CA ARG A 41 -10.88 15.84 4.21
C ARG A 41 -9.80 16.92 4.39
N VAL A 42 -9.01 17.12 3.35
CA VAL A 42 -7.81 17.96 3.36
C VAL A 42 -8.09 19.26 2.64
N ARG A 43 -7.87 20.39 3.32
CA ARG A 43 -8.18 21.73 2.80
C ARG A 43 -7.05 22.39 1.99
N LYS A 44 -5.82 21.85 2.02
CA LYS A 44 -4.63 22.45 1.39
C LYS A 44 -4.04 21.55 0.30
N LEU A 45 -3.72 22.13 -0.86
CA LEU A 45 -3.09 21.43 -1.99
C LEU A 45 -1.73 20.80 -1.66
N SER A 46 -0.95 21.42 -0.78
CA SER A 46 0.34 20.89 -0.33
C SER A 46 0.18 19.57 0.42
N THR A 47 -0.78 19.49 1.33
CA THR A 47 -1.09 18.27 2.08
C THR A 47 -1.58 17.16 1.14
N VAL A 48 -2.42 17.48 0.16
CA VAL A 48 -2.86 16.49 -0.85
C VAL A 48 -1.67 15.89 -1.60
N ARG A 49 -0.74 16.74 -2.09
CA ARG A 49 0.48 16.27 -2.77
C ARG A 49 1.35 15.40 -1.86
N GLY A 50 1.55 15.81 -0.60
CA GLY A 50 2.31 15.03 0.37
C GLY A 50 1.67 13.68 0.65
N THR A 51 0.35 13.62 0.81
CA THR A 51 -0.38 12.36 1.00
C THR A 51 -0.20 11.46 -0.23
N ILE A 52 -0.45 11.95 -1.44
CA ILE A 52 -0.29 11.16 -2.67
C ILE A 52 1.11 10.55 -2.77
N PHE A 53 2.15 11.33 -2.43
CA PHE A 53 3.52 10.86 -2.43
C PHE A 53 3.73 9.69 -1.46
N VAL A 54 3.23 9.80 -0.23
CA VAL A 54 3.29 8.71 0.76
C VAL A 54 2.51 7.49 0.29
N LEU A 55 1.32 7.69 -0.29
CA LEU A 55 0.50 6.60 -0.83
C LEU A 55 1.19 5.87 -1.99
N PHE A 56 1.90 6.61 -2.85
CA PHE A 56 2.68 6.04 -3.93
C PHE A 56 3.80 5.14 -3.39
N ILE A 57 4.53 5.58 -2.37
CA ILE A 57 5.54 4.75 -1.70
C ILE A 57 4.89 3.52 -1.05
N ALA A 58 3.75 3.68 -0.38
CA ALA A 58 3.01 2.57 0.23
C ALA A 58 2.59 1.52 -0.81
N LEU A 59 2.17 1.94 -2.01
CA LEU A 59 1.86 1.02 -3.11
C LEU A 59 3.10 0.26 -3.60
N ILE A 60 4.25 0.92 -3.73
CA ILE A 60 5.50 0.25 -4.12
C ILE A 60 5.85 -0.82 -3.08
N LEU A 61 5.82 -0.47 -1.79
CA LEU A 61 6.08 -1.41 -0.68
C LEU A 61 5.10 -2.60 -0.72
N ARG A 62 3.80 -2.33 -0.84
CA ARG A 62 2.77 -3.36 -0.93
C ARG A 62 3.00 -4.28 -2.14
N SER A 63 3.34 -3.72 -3.30
CA SER A 63 3.66 -4.48 -4.51
C SER A 63 4.85 -5.41 -4.31
N MET A 64 5.92 -4.91 -3.69
CA MET A 64 7.08 -5.74 -3.35
C MET A 64 6.72 -6.88 -2.39
N ILE A 65 5.95 -6.60 -1.34
CA ILE A 65 5.49 -7.62 -0.39
C ILE A 65 4.67 -8.69 -1.11
N VAL A 66 3.68 -8.29 -1.91
CA VAL A 66 2.84 -9.22 -2.69
C VAL A 66 3.69 -10.07 -3.63
N ASN A 67 4.67 -9.47 -4.32
CA ASN A 67 5.58 -10.19 -5.19
C ASN A 67 6.40 -11.23 -4.41
N THR A 68 6.97 -10.86 -3.27
CA THR A 68 7.71 -11.78 -2.38
C THR A 68 6.82 -12.93 -1.88
N MET A 69 5.57 -12.63 -1.51
CA MET A 69 4.61 -13.66 -1.10
C MET A 69 4.21 -14.60 -2.24
N ASN A 70 4.16 -14.10 -3.48
CA ASN A 70 3.91 -14.93 -4.67
C ASN A 70 5.10 -15.86 -4.95
N LEU A 71 6.32 -15.33 -4.97
CA LEU A 71 7.55 -16.09 -5.25
C LEU A 71 7.80 -17.19 -4.21
N SER A 72 7.51 -16.91 -2.94
CA SER A 72 7.63 -17.91 -1.85
C SER A 72 6.44 -18.89 -1.77
N GLY A 73 5.37 -18.65 -2.54
CA GLY A 73 4.11 -19.39 -2.44
C GLY A 73 3.29 -19.11 -1.17
N LEU A 74 3.75 -18.19 -0.31
CA LEU A 74 3.10 -17.81 0.96
C LEU A 74 1.69 -17.23 0.73
N ILE A 75 1.47 -16.57 -0.42
CA ILE A 75 0.19 -16.00 -0.82
C ILE A 75 -0.96 -17.02 -0.83
N LYS A 76 -0.66 -18.31 -1.03
CA LYS A 76 -1.65 -19.39 -1.06
C LYS A 76 -2.22 -19.72 0.32
N LYS A 77 -1.49 -19.34 1.38
CA LYS A 77 -1.84 -19.63 2.77
C LYS A 77 -2.25 -18.38 3.54
N TYR A 78 -1.67 -17.23 3.20
CA TYR A 78 -1.90 -15.97 3.91
C TYR A 78 -2.20 -14.85 2.91
N SER A 79 -3.20 -14.02 3.23
CA SER A 79 -3.29 -12.68 2.66
C SER A 79 -2.20 -11.80 3.27
N VAL A 80 -1.87 -10.68 2.61
CA VAL A 80 -0.92 -9.68 3.13
C VAL A 80 -1.32 -9.23 4.55
N GLU A 81 -2.59 -8.95 4.78
CA GLU A 81 -3.11 -8.58 6.11
C GLU A 81 -2.96 -9.71 7.13
N ARG A 82 -3.33 -10.95 6.78
CA ARG A 82 -3.18 -12.09 7.71
C ARG A 82 -1.72 -12.35 8.06
N MET A 83 -0.81 -12.14 7.12
CA MET A 83 0.63 -12.22 7.37
C MET A 83 1.05 -11.15 8.38
N PHE A 84 0.65 -9.89 8.18
CA PHE A 84 0.96 -8.81 9.13
C PHE A 84 0.37 -9.07 10.52
N LEU A 85 -0.87 -9.54 10.61
CA LEU A 85 -1.51 -9.87 11.89
C LEU A 85 -0.79 -11.00 12.66
N GLU A 86 -0.16 -11.95 11.98
CA GLU A 86 0.64 -12.98 12.65
C GLU A 86 2.02 -12.44 13.09
N LEU A 87 2.61 -11.52 12.32
CA LEU A 87 3.87 -10.86 12.65
C LEU A 87 3.73 -9.82 13.77
N GLU A 88 2.58 -9.15 13.88
CA GLU A 88 2.26 -8.19 14.95
C GLU A 88 2.34 -8.83 16.35
N LYS A 89 2.12 -10.15 16.43
CA LYS A 89 2.19 -10.92 17.68
C LYS A 89 3.62 -11.23 18.12
N LEU A 90 4.65 -10.87 17.35
CA LEU A 90 6.04 -11.05 17.76
C LEU A 90 6.34 -10.13 18.94
N GLN A 91 6.90 -10.69 20.01
CA GLN A 91 7.22 -9.97 21.23
C GLN A 91 8.69 -10.15 21.57
N ILE A 92 9.29 -9.07 22.05
CA ILE A 92 10.67 -9.04 22.55
C ILE A 92 10.59 -8.59 24.00
N ILE A 93 11.19 -9.35 24.91
CA ILE A 93 11.28 -9.01 26.33
C ILE A 93 12.64 -8.38 26.59
N LYS A 94 12.63 -7.30 27.36
CA LYS A 94 13.85 -6.73 27.94
C LYS A 94 14.13 -7.39 29.28
N LYS A 95 15.29 -8.02 29.41
CA LYS A 95 15.78 -8.58 30.67
C LYS A 95 16.29 -7.47 31.60
N ASP A 96 16.39 -7.79 32.88
CA ASP A 96 16.93 -6.89 33.91
C ASP A 96 18.40 -6.48 33.64
N ASP A 97 19.14 -7.31 32.90
CA ASP A 97 20.51 -7.02 32.45
C ASP A 97 20.58 -6.04 31.25
N GLY A 98 19.43 -5.60 30.74
CA GLY A 98 19.33 -4.71 29.59
C GLY A 98 19.38 -5.39 28.22
N SER A 99 19.59 -6.71 28.16
CA SER A 99 19.53 -7.49 26.93
C SER A 99 18.08 -7.69 26.46
N PHE A 100 17.91 -7.81 25.15
CA PHE A 100 16.64 -8.09 24.52
C PHE A 100 16.60 -9.56 24.10
N GLU A 101 15.59 -10.30 24.54
CA GLU A 101 15.36 -11.68 24.14
C GLU A 101 14.01 -11.78 23.43
N GLU A 102 14.02 -12.40 22.25
CA GLU A 102 12.79 -12.66 21.52
C GLU A 102 12.03 -13.82 22.16
N LEU A 103 10.72 -13.67 22.30
CA LEU A 103 9.87 -14.76 22.77
C LEU A 103 9.85 -15.92 21.77
N GLU A 104 9.47 -17.12 22.23
CA GLU A 104 9.35 -18.27 21.34
C GLU A 104 8.36 -18.00 20.19
N ARG A 105 8.88 -18.03 18.95
CA ARG A 105 8.08 -17.89 17.74
C ARG A 105 7.18 -19.09 17.54
N THR A 106 5.91 -18.84 17.24
CA THR A 106 4.96 -19.86 16.79
C THR A 106 5.37 -20.46 15.44
N ARG A 107 4.88 -21.66 15.12
CA ARG A 107 5.14 -22.32 13.83
C ARG A 107 4.77 -21.45 12.62
N LYS A 108 3.66 -20.72 12.71
CA LYS A 108 3.18 -19.81 11.66
C LYS A 108 4.13 -18.64 11.44
N GLN A 109 4.62 -18.03 12.51
CA GLN A 109 5.59 -16.92 12.43
C GLN A 109 6.91 -17.38 11.81
N ARG A 110 7.41 -18.56 12.20
CA ARG A 110 8.62 -19.15 11.59
C ARG A 110 8.42 -19.40 10.10
N GLU A 111 7.28 -19.96 9.70
CA GLU A 111 6.96 -20.20 8.29
C GLU A 111 6.93 -18.89 7.48
N ILE A 112 6.29 -17.85 8.01
CA ILE A 112 6.23 -16.53 7.36
C ILE A 112 7.64 -15.94 7.23
N LEU A 113 8.44 -15.92 8.30
CA LEU A 113 9.78 -15.33 8.29
C LEU A 113 10.72 -16.06 7.32
N VAL A 114 10.72 -17.39 7.32
CA VAL A 114 11.54 -18.19 6.38
C VAL A 114 11.11 -17.94 4.93
N ALA A 115 9.81 -17.81 4.66
CA ALA A 115 9.30 -17.51 3.33
C ALA A 115 9.74 -16.11 2.85
N LEU A 116 9.82 -15.12 3.74
CA LEU A 116 10.28 -13.78 3.43
C LEU A 116 11.82 -13.70 3.28
N GLU A 117 12.57 -14.48 4.07
CA GLU A 117 14.04 -14.48 4.08
C GLU A 117 14.64 -15.07 2.80
N LYS A 118 14.00 -16.10 2.21
CA LYS A 118 14.45 -16.75 0.96
C LYS A 118 14.56 -15.81 -0.25
N ILE A 119 14.03 -14.59 -0.15
CA ILE A 119 13.96 -13.62 -1.24
C ILE A 119 14.75 -12.34 -0.89
N SER A 120 15.42 -12.29 0.27
CA SER A 120 16.23 -11.15 0.71
C SER A 120 17.40 -10.88 -0.25
N TRP A 121 17.15 -9.97 -1.20
CA TRP A 121 18.06 -9.08 -1.94
C TRP A 121 19.49 -9.60 -2.17
N GLY A 122 19.70 -10.27 -3.31
CA GLY A 122 21.01 -10.39 -3.95
C GLY A 122 21.73 -11.74 -3.84
N GLN A 123 21.11 -12.83 -4.28
CA GLN A 123 21.84 -14.03 -4.70
C GLN A 123 21.37 -14.43 -6.11
N THR A 124 21.90 -13.72 -7.10
CA THR A 124 22.18 -14.24 -8.45
C THR A 124 23.67 -14.52 -8.51
#